data_AF-A0A3A1YUQ4-F1
#
_entry.id   AF-A0A3A1YUQ4-F1
#
_cell.length_a   1.000
_cell.length_b   1.000
_cell.length_c   1.000
_cell.angle_alpha   90.00
_cell.angle_beta   90.00
_cell.angle_gamma   90.00
#
_symmetry.space_group_name_H-M   'P 1'
#
loop_
_entity.id
_entity.type
_entity.pdbx_description
1 polymer ?
#
loop_
_entity_poly.entity_id
_entity_poly.type
_entity_poly.pdbx_seq_one_letter_code
_entity_poly.pdbx_strand_id
1 'polypeptide(L)'
;MTSDSLTPEQRAELLRAILKSPSYRLAYHDAEFMRDEDLRPVRLQLELLKPESYLRENHIESTIVVYGSARVLSPVEAKKRYDQASEFLNHHPDDPDATQALKQAQRQVYYSRYYEEARRFSYLISQRFQADNPCQFVVVTGGGPGIMEAGNRGAFDAGAKSIGLNITLPHEQVPNPFITPTLCFHFHYFALRKMHFMLRARALVAFPGGFGTLDELFEALTLVQTEKMSRMPIILVGRDYWSRLIDFDFMVEEGMISQADRELVTVVETAEEILSLLEVFYANCADRPFPGEPV
;
A
#
# COMPACT_ATOMS: atom_id res chain seq x y z
N MET A 1 17.52 51.69 30.19
CA MET A 1 18.97 51.44 30.01
C MET A 1 19.31 51.73 28.56
N THR A 2 20.36 52.48 28.29
CA THR A 2 20.85 52.73 26.92
C THR A 2 21.85 51.63 26.52
N SER A 3 22.05 51.37 25.22
CA SER A 3 22.98 50.33 24.73
C SER A 3 24.42 50.51 25.24
N ASP A 4 24.77 51.75 25.57
CA ASP A 4 26.10 52.15 26.02
C ASP A 4 26.34 51.84 27.51
N SER A 5 25.30 51.51 28.27
CA SER A 5 25.41 51.17 29.70
C SER A 5 25.48 49.65 29.98
N LEU A 6 25.58 48.81 28.95
CA LEU A 6 25.60 47.35 29.10
C LEU A 6 27.02 46.82 29.34
N THR A 7 27.21 46.00 30.38
CA THR A 7 28.49 45.33 30.66
C THR A 7 28.79 44.23 29.64
N PRO A 8 30.07 43.80 29.49
CA PRO A 8 30.43 42.68 28.63
C PRO A 8 29.65 41.39 28.94
N GLU A 9 29.39 41.10 30.22
CA GLU A 9 28.58 39.93 30.62
C GLU A 9 27.14 40.06 30.13
N GLN A 10 26.52 41.24 30.27
CA GLN A 10 25.15 41.49 29.81
C GLN A 10 25.05 41.35 28.28
N ARG A 11 26.05 41.83 27.53
CA ARG A 11 26.11 41.65 26.08
C ARG A 11 26.28 40.18 25.68
N ALA A 12 27.13 39.44 26.40
CA ALA A 12 27.31 38.00 26.17
C ALA A 12 26.03 37.21 26.45
N GLU A 13 25.27 37.58 27.47
CA GLU A 13 23.97 36.96 27.78
C GLU A 13 22.92 37.24 26.69
N LEU A 14 22.82 38.49 26.21
CA LEU A 14 21.96 38.83 25.07
C LEU A 14 22.33 38.03 23.81
N LEU A 15 23.63 37.92 23.51
CA LEU A 15 24.10 37.10 22.38
C LEU A 15 23.74 35.62 22.58
N ARG A 16 23.94 35.06 23.77
CA ARG A 16 23.53 33.67 24.07
C ARG A 16 22.03 33.48 23.88
N ALA A 17 21.21 34.46 24.27
CA ALA A 17 19.76 34.42 24.06
C ALA A 17 19.41 34.38 22.56
N ILE A 18 20.06 35.21 21.74
CA ILE A 18 19.89 35.20 20.27
C ILE A 18 20.29 33.83 19.69
N LEU A 19 21.48 33.33 20.02
CA LEU A 19 22.00 32.08 19.48
C LEU A 19 21.16 30.85 19.87
N LYS A 20 20.45 30.91 20.99
CA LYS A 20 19.51 29.86 21.43
C LYS A 20 18.09 30.04 20.88
N SER A 21 17.76 31.21 20.34
CA SER A 21 16.42 31.52 19.83
C SER A 21 16.08 30.62 18.63
N PRO A 22 14.86 30.06 18.57
CA PRO A 22 14.37 29.38 17.38
C PRO A 22 14.48 30.25 16.11
N SER A 23 14.25 31.56 16.22
CA SER A 23 14.35 32.50 15.09
C SER A 23 15.75 32.65 14.49
N TYR A 24 16.80 32.20 15.18
CA TYR A 24 18.18 32.22 14.68
C TYR A 24 18.57 30.89 13.99
N ARG A 25 17.75 29.84 14.11
CA ARG A 25 18.00 28.55 13.45
C ARG A 25 17.81 28.70 11.94
N LEU A 26 18.58 27.94 11.16
CA LEU A 26 18.34 27.83 9.73
C LEU A 26 17.01 27.11 9.47
N ALA A 27 16.11 27.72 8.70
CA ALA A 27 14.74 27.24 8.50
C ALA A 27 14.65 25.76 8.07
N TYR A 28 15.49 25.33 7.11
CA TYR A 28 15.49 23.95 6.61
C TYR A 28 16.16 22.93 7.56
N HIS A 29 16.79 23.38 8.65
CA HIS A 29 17.26 22.54 9.75
C HIS A 29 16.35 22.62 10.98
N ASP A 30 15.34 23.49 10.98
CA ASP A 30 14.43 23.66 12.10
C ASP A 30 13.21 22.73 11.98
N ALA A 31 13.27 21.60 12.68
CA ALA A 31 12.20 20.61 12.69
C ALA A 31 10.91 21.10 13.37
N GLU A 32 10.97 22.08 14.28
CA GLU A 32 9.78 22.67 14.89
C GLU A 32 9.07 23.57 13.89
N PHE A 33 9.82 24.45 13.22
CA PHE A 33 9.29 25.28 12.13
C PHE A 33 8.71 24.42 11.00
N MET A 34 9.40 23.35 10.60
CA MET A 34 8.91 22.42 9.58
C MET A 34 7.61 21.71 9.92
N ARG A 35 7.13 21.75 11.17
CA ARG A 35 5.84 21.19 11.61
C ARG A 35 4.74 22.24 11.71
N ASP A 36 5.06 23.52 11.54
CA ASP A 36 4.09 24.62 11.57
C ASP A 36 2.95 24.40 10.56
N GLU A 37 1.74 24.85 10.88
CA GLU A 37 0.57 24.69 10.02
C GLU A 37 0.78 25.33 8.64
N ASP A 38 1.44 26.48 8.59
CA ASP A 38 1.69 27.24 7.35
C ASP A 38 2.64 26.51 6.40
N LEU A 39 3.47 25.59 6.93
CA LEU A 39 4.38 24.75 6.13
C LEU A 39 3.75 23.43 5.66
N ARG A 40 2.44 23.21 5.85
CA ARG A 40 1.74 22.05 5.29
C ARG A 40 1.96 21.87 3.77
N PRO A 41 1.91 22.91 2.92
CA PRO A 41 2.16 22.76 1.48
C PRO A 41 3.59 22.26 1.18
N VAL A 42 4.59 22.71 1.94
CA VAL A 42 5.99 22.24 1.80
C VAL A 42 6.11 20.77 2.21
N ARG A 43 5.48 20.37 3.32
CA ARG A 43 5.47 18.95 3.74
C ARG A 43 4.79 18.04 2.72
N LEU A 44 3.67 18.48 2.14
CA LEU A 44 3.01 17.77 1.05
C LEU A 44 3.96 17.62 -0.15
N GLN A 45 4.66 18.69 -0.55
CA GLN A 45 5.64 18.63 -1.63
C GLN A 45 6.76 17.63 -1.31
N LEU A 46 7.26 17.58 -0.07
CA LEU A 46 8.30 16.62 0.33
C LEU A 46 7.79 15.16 0.29
N GLU A 47 6.57 14.90 0.73
CA GLU A 47 5.96 13.56 0.66
C GLU A 47 5.64 13.14 -0.79
N LEU A 48 5.43 14.09 -1.70
CA LEU A 48 5.34 13.79 -3.13
C LEU A 48 6.72 13.49 -3.73
N LEU A 49 7.72 14.33 -3.47
CA LEU A 49 9.03 14.25 -4.14
C LEU A 49 9.94 13.14 -3.62
N LYS A 50 9.91 12.83 -2.32
CA LYS A 50 10.84 11.87 -1.72
C LYS A 50 10.67 10.46 -2.31
N PRO A 51 9.46 9.86 -2.37
CA PRO A 51 9.29 8.56 -3.01
C PRO A 51 9.71 8.58 -4.48
N GLU A 52 9.30 9.60 -5.24
CA GLU A 52 9.66 9.72 -6.66
C GLU A 52 11.17 9.83 -6.92
N SER A 53 11.93 10.47 -6.04
CA SER A 53 13.40 10.48 -6.15
C SER A 53 13.97 9.07 -6.02
N TYR A 54 13.58 8.35 -4.96
CA TYR A 54 14.09 7.01 -4.68
C TYR A 54 13.63 5.99 -5.72
N LEU A 55 12.40 6.10 -6.23
CA LEU A 55 11.90 5.26 -7.31
C LEU A 55 12.71 5.44 -8.60
N ARG A 56 13.04 6.69 -8.97
CA ARG A 56 13.92 6.98 -10.12
C ARG A 56 15.34 6.45 -9.92
N GLU A 57 15.92 6.66 -8.74
CA GLU A 57 17.25 6.13 -8.38
C GLU A 57 17.31 4.60 -8.44
N ASN A 58 16.18 3.93 -8.20
CA ASN A 58 16.06 2.48 -8.28
C ASN A 58 15.60 1.97 -9.66
N HIS A 59 15.48 2.86 -10.66
CA HIS A 59 15.02 2.56 -12.02
C HIS A 59 13.63 1.90 -12.06
N ILE A 60 12.74 2.29 -11.13
CA ILE A 60 11.36 1.80 -11.10
C ILE A 60 10.54 2.59 -12.11
N GLU A 61 10.11 1.93 -13.17
CA GLU A 61 9.31 2.57 -14.21
C GLU A 61 7.81 2.41 -13.94
N SER A 62 7.40 1.20 -13.56
CA SER A 62 5.99 0.87 -13.33
C SER A 62 5.80 -0.05 -12.13
N THR A 63 4.60 -0.02 -11.57
CA THR A 63 4.21 -0.81 -10.40
C THR A 63 2.97 -1.66 -10.64
N ILE A 64 2.87 -2.76 -9.88
CA ILE A 64 1.63 -3.50 -9.70
C ILE A 64 1.19 -3.31 -8.26
N VAL A 65 -0.01 -2.77 -8.09
CA VAL A 65 -0.58 -2.49 -6.78
C VAL A 65 -1.24 -3.74 -6.24
N VAL A 66 -0.81 -4.20 -5.06
CA VAL A 66 -1.40 -5.35 -4.37
C VAL A 66 -2.05 -4.88 -3.08
N TYR A 67 -3.37 -5.05 -3.01
CA TYR A 67 -4.19 -4.72 -1.85
C TYR A 67 -4.85 -5.95 -1.24
N GLY A 68 -5.14 -5.86 0.05
CA GLY A 68 -5.90 -6.86 0.76
C GLY A 68 -5.80 -6.69 2.27
N SER A 69 -6.41 -7.63 2.99
CA SER A 69 -6.50 -7.56 4.44
C SER A 69 -5.12 -7.64 5.13
N ALA A 70 -4.89 -6.72 6.05
CA ALA A 70 -3.78 -6.78 7.01
C ALA A 70 -3.94 -7.88 8.08
N ARG A 71 -5.10 -8.57 8.10
CA ARG A 71 -5.47 -9.54 9.15
C ARG A 71 -5.43 -10.99 8.69
N VAL A 72 -5.20 -11.23 7.40
CA VAL A 72 -5.04 -12.59 6.87
C VAL A 72 -3.70 -13.12 7.35
N LEU A 73 -3.69 -14.31 7.94
CA LEU A 73 -2.47 -14.94 8.44
C LEU A 73 -1.80 -15.79 7.35
N SER A 74 -0.48 -15.95 7.45
CA SER A 74 0.23 -16.96 6.66
C SER A 74 -0.28 -18.38 7.01
N PRO A 75 -0.14 -19.39 6.13
CA PRO A 75 -0.62 -20.74 6.44
C PRO A 75 -0.02 -21.33 7.72
N VAL A 76 1.25 -21.02 8.01
CA VAL A 76 1.94 -21.48 9.22
C VAL A 76 1.31 -20.87 10.47
N GLU A 77 1.07 -19.57 10.47
CA GLU A 77 0.45 -18.87 11.61
C GLU A 77 -1.02 -19.22 11.77
N ALA A 78 -1.76 -19.35 10.65
CA ALA A 78 -3.15 -19.75 10.65
C ALA A 78 -3.32 -21.15 11.24
N LYS A 79 -2.46 -22.10 10.85
CA LYS A 79 -2.45 -23.45 11.42
C LYS A 79 -2.10 -23.44 12.90
N LYS A 80 -1.04 -22.73 13.30
CA LYS A 80 -0.67 -22.59 14.71
C LYS A 80 -1.83 -22.04 15.55
N ARG A 81 -2.53 -21.02 15.05
CA ARG A 81 -3.69 -20.42 15.72
C ARG A 81 -4.87 -21.39 15.81
N TYR A 82 -5.08 -22.21 14.78
CA TYR A 82 -6.09 -23.27 14.80
C TYR A 82 -5.78 -24.34 15.83
N ASP A 83 -4.54 -24.84 15.86
CA ASP A 83 -4.10 -25.86 16.81
C ASP A 83 -4.28 -25.37 18.26
N GLN A 84 -3.87 -24.12 18.54
CA GLN A 84 -4.06 -23.48 19.85
C GLN A 84 -5.53 -23.31 20.23
N ALA A 85 -6.38 -22.86 19.30
CA ALA A 85 -7.81 -22.69 19.56
C ALA A 85 -8.52 -24.04 19.77
N SER A 86 -8.09 -25.09 19.05
CA SER A 86 -8.61 -26.43 19.23
C SER A 86 -8.23 -27.01 20.58
N GLU A 87 -6.99 -26.83 21.02
CA GLU A 87 -6.53 -27.25 22.35
C GLU A 87 -7.28 -26.49 23.47
N PHE A 88 -7.47 -25.18 23.30
CA PHE A 88 -8.22 -24.36 24.26
C PHE A 88 -9.68 -24.83 24.41
N LEU A 89 -10.36 -25.15 23.30
CA LEU A 89 -11.72 -25.69 23.31
C LEU A 89 -11.78 -27.07 23.97
N ASN A 90 -10.78 -27.94 23.74
CA ASN A 90 -10.73 -29.25 24.40
C ASN A 90 -10.65 -29.13 25.92
N HIS A 91 -9.98 -28.10 26.44
CA HIS A 91 -9.90 -27.82 27.87
C HIS A 91 -11.13 -27.07 28.42
N HIS A 92 -11.89 -26.36 27.57
CA HIS A 92 -13.04 -25.54 27.94
C HIS A 92 -14.23 -25.77 26.98
N PRO A 93 -14.83 -26.98 26.95
CA PRO A 93 -15.79 -27.37 25.92
C PRO A 93 -17.10 -26.57 25.95
N ASP A 94 -17.49 -26.09 27.13
CA ASP A 94 -18.71 -25.30 27.33
C ASP A 94 -18.49 -23.78 27.26
N ASP A 95 -17.26 -23.34 26.97
CA ASP A 95 -16.93 -21.92 26.87
C ASP A 95 -17.31 -21.35 25.48
N PRO A 96 -18.25 -20.40 25.40
CA PRO A 96 -18.63 -19.75 24.15
C PRO A 96 -17.46 -19.03 23.47
N ASP A 97 -16.53 -18.48 24.24
CA ASP A 97 -15.35 -17.78 23.72
C ASP A 97 -14.38 -18.76 23.07
N ALA A 98 -14.22 -19.96 23.64
CA ALA A 98 -13.42 -21.03 23.05
C ALA A 98 -14.00 -21.50 21.70
N THR A 99 -15.33 -21.68 21.65
CA THR A 99 -16.03 -22.06 20.41
C THR A 99 -15.87 -20.99 19.33
N GLN A 100 -16.02 -19.72 19.71
CA GLN A 100 -15.87 -18.60 18.80
C GLN A 100 -14.42 -18.44 18.32
N ALA A 101 -13.43 -18.64 19.19
CA ALA A 101 -12.01 -18.62 18.84
C ALA A 101 -11.67 -19.70 17.79
N LEU A 102 -12.17 -20.93 17.96
CA LEU A 102 -11.96 -22.01 16.98
C LEU A 102 -12.59 -21.67 15.62
N LYS A 103 -13.82 -21.14 15.62
CA LYS A 103 -14.50 -20.70 14.39
C LYS A 103 -13.71 -19.60 13.66
N GLN A 104 -13.16 -18.65 14.39
CA GLN A 104 -12.29 -17.61 13.82
C GLN A 104 -11.00 -18.20 13.27
N ALA A 105 -10.38 -19.15 13.97
CA ALA A 105 -9.16 -19.80 13.51
C ALA A 105 -9.39 -20.65 12.25
N GLN A 106 -10.51 -21.38 12.17
CA GLN A 106 -10.93 -22.10 10.95
C GLN A 106 -11.08 -21.14 9.76
N ARG A 107 -11.66 -19.96 9.99
CA ARG A 107 -11.73 -18.92 8.95
C ARG A 107 -10.34 -18.46 8.53
N GLN A 108 -9.41 -18.25 9.47
CA GLN A 108 -8.04 -17.87 9.13
C GLN A 108 -7.32 -18.95 8.30
N VAL A 109 -7.52 -20.23 8.60
CA VAL A 109 -6.99 -21.33 7.77
C VAL A 109 -7.54 -21.23 6.35
N TYR A 110 -8.85 -21.04 6.18
CA TYR A 110 -9.44 -20.82 4.85
C TYR A 110 -8.84 -19.60 4.13
N TYR A 111 -8.74 -18.46 4.79
CA TYR A 111 -8.22 -17.22 4.18
C TYR A 111 -6.71 -17.27 3.91
N SER A 112 -5.94 -18.10 4.62
CA SER A 112 -4.50 -18.23 4.41
C SER A 112 -4.11 -18.67 3.00
N ARG A 113 -5.04 -19.28 2.24
CA ARG A 113 -4.83 -19.55 0.81
C ARG A 113 -4.60 -18.27 0.00
N TYR A 114 -5.27 -17.18 0.34
CA TYR A 114 -5.10 -15.90 -0.36
C TYR A 114 -3.75 -15.26 -0.04
N TYR A 115 -3.18 -15.55 1.14
CA TYR A 115 -1.79 -15.18 1.44
C TYR A 115 -0.85 -15.90 0.46
N GLU A 116 -1.01 -17.21 0.27
CA GLU A 116 -0.17 -17.96 -0.69
C GLU A 116 -0.40 -17.52 -2.13
N GLU A 117 -1.64 -17.24 -2.55
CA GLU A 117 -1.92 -16.70 -3.89
C GLU A 117 -1.27 -15.33 -4.11
N ALA A 118 -1.34 -14.41 -3.13
CA ALA A 118 -0.68 -13.10 -3.22
C ALA A 118 0.85 -13.22 -3.30
N ARG A 119 1.43 -14.13 -2.51
CA ARG A 119 2.86 -14.45 -2.53
C ARG A 119 3.27 -15.08 -3.86
N ARG A 120 2.50 -16.04 -4.35
CA ARG A 120 2.73 -16.74 -5.62
C ARG A 120 2.65 -15.77 -6.80
N PHE A 121 1.62 -14.93 -6.85
CA PHE A 121 1.47 -13.90 -7.87
C PHE A 121 2.68 -12.97 -7.88
N SER A 122 3.05 -12.45 -6.71
CA SER A 122 4.16 -11.51 -6.59
C SER A 122 5.51 -12.11 -6.97
N TYR A 123 5.72 -13.40 -6.67
CA TYR A 123 6.88 -14.16 -7.13
C TYR A 123 6.92 -14.29 -8.65
N LEU A 124 5.80 -14.65 -9.27
CA LEU A 124 5.71 -14.85 -10.72
C LEU A 124 5.92 -13.55 -11.50
N ILE A 125 5.19 -12.48 -11.13
CA ILE A 125 5.29 -11.19 -11.82
C ILE A 125 6.69 -10.60 -11.68
N SER A 126 7.31 -10.73 -10.51
CA SER A 126 8.64 -10.19 -10.27
C SER A 126 9.71 -10.92 -11.09
N GLN A 127 9.67 -12.26 -11.15
CA GLN A 127 10.58 -13.02 -12.02
C GLN A 127 10.39 -12.66 -13.51
N ARG A 128 9.15 -12.40 -13.92
CA ARG A 128 8.83 -12.16 -15.33
C ARG A 128 9.29 -10.79 -15.82
N PHE A 129 9.17 -9.76 -14.99
CA PHE A 129 9.28 -8.36 -15.42
C PHE A 129 10.38 -7.54 -14.75
N GLN A 130 11.05 -8.06 -13.72
CA GLN A 130 12.16 -7.37 -13.04
C GLN A 130 13.54 -7.97 -13.34
N ALA A 131 13.65 -8.85 -14.34
CA ALA A 131 14.93 -9.42 -14.77
C ALA A 131 15.86 -8.40 -15.46
N ASP A 132 15.31 -7.35 -16.07
CA ASP A 132 16.05 -6.33 -16.84
C ASP A 132 15.91 -4.92 -16.27
N ASN A 133 16.72 -3.98 -16.78
CA ASN A 133 16.51 -2.54 -16.59
C ASN A 133 15.81 -1.96 -17.82
N PRO A 134 14.78 -1.10 -17.64
CA PRO A 134 14.22 -0.62 -16.36
C PRO A 134 13.39 -1.68 -15.62
N CYS A 135 13.26 -1.53 -14.29
CA CYS A 135 12.42 -2.41 -13.48
C CYS A 135 10.95 -2.07 -13.72
N GLN A 136 10.22 -2.99 -14.33
CA GLN A 136 8.79 -2.85 -14.61
C GLN A 136 7.95 -3.76 -13.70
N PHE A 137 6.69 -3.38 -13.51
CA PHE A 137 5.69 -4.15 -12.78
C PHE A 137 6.13 -4.49 -11.34
N VAL A 138 6.82 -3.55 -10.70
CA VAL A 138 7.33 -3.72 -9.34
C VAL A 138 6.18 -3.77 -8.35
N VAL A 139 6.14 -4.82 -7.52
CA VAL A 139 5.06 -5.00 -6.54
C VAL A 139 5.12 -3.86 -5.51
N VAL A 140 4.01 -3.14 -5.37
CA VAL A 140 3.83 -2.10 -4.36
C VAL A 140 2.65 -2.47 -3.45
N THR A 141 2.87 -2.36 -2.14
CA THR A 141 1.85 -2.65 -1.13
C THR A 141 1.82 -1.55 -0.06
N GLY A 142 0.86 -1.61 0.86
CA GLY A 142 0.84 -0.73 2.03
C GLY A 142 1.92 -1.01 3.07
N GLY A 143 2.72 -2.07 2.88
CA GLY A 143 3.87 -2.40 3.73
C GLY A 143 3.53 -3.05 5.08
N GLY A 144 2.26 -3.30 5.38
CA GLY A 144 1.83 -3.99 6.60
C GLY A 144 1.92 -5.53 6.54
N PRO A 145 1.44 -6.24 7.57
CA PRO A 145 1.25 -7.69 7.59
C PRO A 145 0.14 -8.17 6.63
N GLY A 146 -0.08 -9.48 6.62
CA GLY A 146 -1.14 -10.13 5.86
C GLY A 146 -0.90 -10.11 4.36
N ILE A 147 -1.92 -9.75 3.56
CA ILE A 147 -1.77 -9.77 2.09
C ILE A 147 -0.65 -8.84 1.61
N MET A 148 -0.48 -7.68 2.27
CA MET A 148 0.59 -6.74 1.93
C MET A 148 1.96 -7.39 2.12
N GLU A 149 2.17 -8.06 3.24
CA GLU A 149 3.39 -8.83 3.51
C GLU A 149 3.55 -9.96 2.50
N ALA A 150 2.50 -10.72 2.21
CA ALA A 150 2.55 -11.80 1.23
C ALA A 150 3.03 -11.30 -0.14
N GLY A 151 2.53 -10.14 -0.56
CA GLY A 151 2.96 -9.49 -1.80
C GLY A 151 4.45 -9.13 -1.79
N ASN A 152 4.92 -8.43 -0.75
CA ASN A 152 6.35 -8.10 -0.62
C ASN A 152 7.22 -9.35 -0.52
N ARG A 153 6.75 -10.37 0.21
CA ARG A 153 7.45 -11.64 0.42
C ARG A 153 7.61 -12.44 -0.86
N GLY A 154 6.59 -12.48 -1.72
CA GLY A 154 6.68 -13.16 -3.01
C GLY A 154 7.76 -12.56 -3.92
N ALA A 155 7.84 -11.22 -3.97
CA ALA A 155 8.90 -10.52 -4.70
C ALA A 155 10.28 -10.77 -4.07
N PHE A 156 10.37 -10.78 -2.74
CA PHE A 156 11.61 -11.13 -2.02
C PHE A 156 12.08 -12.56 -2.33
N ASP A 157 11.17 -13.54 -2.36
CA ASP A 157 11.50 -14.93 -2.71
C ASP A 157 12.02 -15.06 -4.15
N ALA A 158 11.61 -14.15 -5.04
CA ALA A 158 12.12 -14.05 -6.41
C ALA A 158 13.48 -13.31 -6.50
N GLY A 159 14.03 -12.83 -5.38
CA GLY A 159 15.23 -11.99 -5.37
C GLY A 159 15.02 -10.60 -6.00
N ALA A 160 13.77 -10.14 -6.09
CA ALA A 160 13.38 -8.93 -6.79
C ALA A 160 13.03 -7.78 -5.84
N LYS A 161 12.83 -6.58 -6.39
CA LYS A 161 12.47 -5.40 -5.61
C LYS A 161 10.97 -5.42 -5.28
N SER A 162 10.62 -4.85 -4.13
CA SER A 162 9.24 -4.53 -3.77
C SER A 162 9.16 -3.28 -2.91
N ILE A 163 8.07 -2.55 -3.04
CA ILE A 163 7.83 -1.24 -2.43
C ILE A 163 6.82 -1.38 -1.30
N GLY A 164 7.06 -0.65 -0.21
CA GLY A 164 6.10 -0.49 0.88
C GLY A 164 5.78 0.99 1.09
N LEU A 165 4.52 1.36 0.89
CA LEU A 165 4.00 2.69 1.20
C LEU A 165 3.29 2.61 2.55
N ASN A 166 3.98 2.83 3.67
CA ASN A 166 3.44 2.78 5.03
C ASN A 166 2.82 4.14 5.41
N ILE A 167 1.94 4.19 6.43
CA ILE A 167 1.27 5.41 6.90
C ILE A 167 1.35 5.49 8.43
N THR A 168 1.44 6.71 8.97
CA THR A 168 1.26 6.93 10.41
C THR A 168 -0.17 6.56 10.83
N LEU A 169 -0.31 5.66 11.82
CA LEU A 169 -1.58 5.25 12.43
C LEU A 169 -1.52 5.43 13.95
N PRO A 170 -2.66 5.54 14.65
CA PRO A 170 -2.69 5.63 16.12
C PRO A 170 -2.03 4.45 16.84
N HIS A 171 -2.06 3.27 16.21
CA HIS A 171 -1.28 2.10 16.61
C HIS A 171 -0.31 1.79 15.48
N GLU A 172 0.98 1.89 15.78
CA GLU A 172 2.03 1.85 14.77
C GLU A 172 2.08 0.47 14.09
N GLN A 173 1.98 0.47 12.76
CA GLN A 173 2.16 -0.72 11.94
C GLN A 173 3.62 -0.78 11.51
N VAL A 174 4.41 -1.66 12.15
CA VAL A 174 5.78 -1.92 11.73
C VAL A 174 5.77 -2.44 10.29
N PRO A 175 6.62 -1.90 9.38
CA PRO A 175 6.70 -2.41 8.02
C PRO A 175 7.14 -3.87 8.03
N ASN A 176 6.58 -4.67 7.12
CA ASN A 176 6.96 -6.07 7.01
C ASN A 176 8.43 -6.20 6.52
N PRO A 177 9.15 -7.28 6.90
CA PRO A 177 10.59 -7.37 6.70
C PRO A 177 11.01 -7.71 5.26
N PHE A 178 10.06 -7.90 4.34
CA PHE A 178 10.34 -8.32 2.96
C PHE A 178 10.36 -7.15 1.96
N ILE A 179 10.08 -5.93 2.42
CA ILE A 179 10.18 -4.72 1.61
C ILE A 179 11.66 -4.45 1.31
N THR A 180 11.97 -3.99 0.10
CA THR A 180 13.34 -3.55 -0.23
C THR A 180 13.75 -2.37 0.65
N PRO A 181 14.89 -2.41 1.36
CA PRO A 181 15.23 -1.40 2.37
C PRO A 181 15.22 0.06 1.88
N THR A 182 15.57 0.32 0.62
CA THR A 182 15.56 1.65 0.01
C THR A 182 14.19 2.08 -0.54
N LEU A 183 13.17 1.21 -0.47
CA LEU A 183 11.85 1.40 -1.06
C LEU A 183 10.71 1.26 -0.02
N CYS A 184 11.00 1.54 1.25
CA CYS A 184 9.99 1.65 2.30
C CYS A 184 9.77 3.13 2.65
N PHE A 185 8.61 3.66 2.29
CA PHE A 185 8.26 5.06 2.50
C PHE A 185 7.20 5.17 3.60
N HIS A 186 7.35 6.16 4.47
CA HIS A 186 6.42 6.41 5.57
C HIS A 186 5.74 7.77 5.36
N PHE A 187 4.42 7.74 5.20
CA PHE A 187 3.60 8.90 4.91
C PHE A 187 2.86 9.40 6.15
N HIS A 188 2.66 10.71 6.25
CA HIS A 188 1.71 11.30 7.18
C HIS A 188 0.36 11.56 6.50
N TYR A 189 0.36 11.97 5.23
CA TYR A 189 -0.86 12.35 4.52
C TYR A 189 -1.39 11.18 3.67
N PHE A 190 -2.58 10.69 4.03
CA PHE A 190 -3.27 9.61 3.30
C PHE A 190 -3.41 9.91 1.80
N ALA A 191 -3.78 11.13 1.43
CA ALA A 191 -3.99 11.52 0.04
C ALA A 191 -2.73 11.32 -0.82
N LEU A 192 -1.55 11.67 -0.31
CA LEU A 192 -0.30 11.50 -1.07
C LEU A 192 0.12 10.04 -1.14
N ARG A 193 -0.06 9.28 -0.05
CA ARG A 193 0.16 7.83 -0.08
C ARG A 193 -0.68 7.15 -1.16
N LYS A 194 -1.96 7.49 -1.24
CA LYS A 194 -2.89 6.99 -2.25
C LYS A 194 -2.49 7.39 -3.67
N MET A 195 -2.11 8.65 -3.85
CA MET A 195 -1.59 9.14 -5.13
C MET A 195 -0.37 8.31 -5.59
N HIS A 196 0.58 8.01 -4.70
CA HIS A 196 1.75 7.18 -5.02
C HIS A 196 1.43 5.75 -5.43
N PHE A 197 0.34 5.16 -4.94
CA PHE A 197 -0.11 3.87 -5.47
C PHE A 197 -0.49 3.98 -6.94
N MET A 198 -1.17 5.05 -7.35
CA MET A 198 -1.72 5.18 -8.70
C MET A 198 -0.73 5.76 -9.72
N LEU A 199 0.21 6.63 -9.31
CA LEU A 199 1.11 7.36 -10.21
C LEU A 199 1.86 6.48 -11.22
N ARG A 200 2.25 5.27 -10.81
CA ARG A 200 3.02 4.32 -11.63
C ARG A 200 2.28 3.00 -11.87
N ALA A 201 1.02 2.91 -11.43
CA ALA A 201 0.28 1.66 -11.46
C ALA A 201 -0.04 1.23 -12.89
N ARG A 202 0.27 -0.03 -13.17
CA ARG A 202 -0.11 -0.74 -14.38
C ARG A 202 -1.17 -1.80 -14.12
N ALA A 203 -1.40 -2.17 -12.86
CA ALA A 203 -2.61 -2.91 -12.51
C ALA A 203 -2.88 -2.74 -11.03
N LEU A 204 -4.12 -3.04 -10.66
CA LEU A 204 -4.53 -3.25 -9.29
C LEU A 204 -4.98 -4.69 -9.12
N VAL A 205 -4.44 -5.37 -8.11
CA VAL A 205 -4.83 -6.71 -7.69
C VAL A 205 -5.32 -6.65 -6.25
N ALA A 206 -6.64 -6.81 -6.06
CA ALA A 206 -7.28 -6.79 -4.75
C ALA A 206 -7.64 -8.21 -4.29
N PHE A 207 -7.02 -8.65 -3.21
CA PHE A 207 -7.41 -9.82 -2.45
C PHE A 207 -8.48 -9.44 -1.41
N PRO A 208 -9.15 -10.42 -0.77
CA PRO A 208 -10.14 -10.15 0.26
C PRO A 208 -9.61 -9.21 1.35
N GLY A 209 -10.39 -8.16 1.65
CA GLY A 209 -9.90 -6.98 2.36
C GLY A 209 -10.99 -6.24 3.14
N GLY A 210 -10.58 -5.30 3.99
CA GLY A 210 -11.52 -4.48 4.75
C GLY A 210 -11.80 -3.14 4.07
N PHE A 211 -12.19 -2.15 4.87
CA PHE A 211 -12.46 -0.79 4.39
C PHE A 211 -11.30 -0.16 3.64
N GLY A 212 -10.04 -0.36 4.07
CA GLY A 212 -8.89 0.19 3.34
C GLY A 212 -8.79 -0.36 1.91
N THR A 213 -8.98 -1.67 1.73
CA THR A 213 -8.97 -2.30 0.41
C THR A 213 -10.13 -1.81 -0.47
N LEU A 214 -11.31 -1.61 0.12
CA LEU A 214 -12.47 -1.06 -0.61
C LEU A 214 -12.25 0.40 -1.01
N ASP A 215 -11.74 1.22 -0.10
CA ASP A 215 -11.41 2.62 -0.35
C ASP A 215 -10.46 2.75 -1.55
N GLU A 216 -9.37 1.99 -1.55
CA GLU A 216 -8.39 2.04 -2.64
C GLU A 216 -8.90 1.39 -3.95
N LEU A 217 -9.74 0.35 -3.87
CA LEU A 217 -10.39 -0.26 -5.03
C LEU A 217 -11.34 0.72 -5.73
N PHE A 218 -12.23 1.35 -4.97
CA PHE A 218 -13.20 2.30 -5.54
C PHE A 218 -12.52 3.57 -6.04
N GLU A 219 -11.44 4.03 -5.39
CA GLU A 219 -10.63 5.12 -5.91
C GLU A 219 -10.05 4.80 -7.30
N ALA A 220 -9.45 3.62 -7.47
CA ALA A 220 -8.93 3.19 -8.77
C ALA A 220 -10.03 3.06 -9.84
N LEU A 221 -11.18 2.50 -9.48
CA LEU A 221 -12.34 2.40 -10.38
C LEU A 221 -12.82 3.78 -10.83
N THR A 222 -12.98 4.72 -9.89
CA THR A 222 -13.39 6.09 -10.21
C THR A 222 -12.35 6.80 -11.07
N LEU A 223 -11.05 6.65 -10.80
CA LEU A 223 -9.99 7.27 -11.60
C LEU A 223 -9.99 6.77 -13.06
N VAL A 224 -10.20 5.46 -13.27
CA VAL A 224 -10.28 4.87 -14.61
C VAL A 224 -11.60 5.25 -15.30
N GLN A 225 -12.73 5.17 -14.60
CA GLN A 225 -14.05 5.56 -15.12
C GLN A 225 -14.08 7.02 -15.59
N THR A 226 -13.46 7.92 -14.83
CA THR A 226 -13.42 9.37 -15.13
C THR A 226 -12.27 9.76 -16.06
N GLU A 227 -11.54 8.79 -16.61
CA GLU A 227 -10.39 8.97 -17.51
C GLU A 227 -9.29 9.88 -16.92
N LYS A 228 -9.24 10.02 -15.58
CA LYS A 228 -8.14 10.68 -14.87
C LYS A 228 -6.91 9.79 -14.80
N MET A 229 -7.08 8.50 -15.07
CA MET A 229 -6.02 7.52 -15.25
C MET A 229 -6.29 6.69 -16.50
N SER A 230 -5.22 6.32 -17.22
CA SER A 230 -5.30 5.39 -18.35
C SER A 230 -5.90 4.05 -17.91
N ARG A 231 -6.64 3.40 -18.81
CA ARG A 231 -7.20 2.07 -18.55
C ARG A 231 -6.10 1.10 -18.15
N MET A 232 -6.30 0.41 -17.03
CA MET A 232 -5.44 -0.66 -16.53
C MET A 232 -6.30 -1.81 -15.99
N PRO A 233 -5.77 -3.04 -15.90
CA PRO A 233 -6.48 -4.15 -15.29
C PRO A 233 -6.76 -3.90 -13.80
N ILE A 234 -8.02 -4.03 -13.39
CA ILE A 234 -8.45 -4.05 -12.00
C ILE A 234 -8.98 -5.47 -11.71
N ILE A 235 -8.21 -6.22 -10.92
CA ILE A 235 -8.37 -7.66 -10.75
C ILE A 235 -8.75 -7.96 -9.31
N LEU A 236 -9.84 -8.69 -9.10
CA LEU A 236 -10.31 -9.14 -7.80
C LEU A 236 -10.04 -10.63 -7.65
N VAL A 237 -9.40 -11.03 -6.56
CA VAL A 237 -9.07 -12.43 -6.27
C VAL A 237 -10.05 -13.01 -5.25
N GLY A 238 -10.66 -14.14 -5.56
CA GLY A 238 -11.57 -14.88 -4.67
C GLY A 238 -13.04 -14.56 -4.91
N ARG A 239 -13.66 -15.23 -5.89
CA ARG A 239 -15.02 -14.94 -6.36
C ARG A 239 -16.08 -15.01 -5.28
N ASP A 240 -16.05 -16.02 -4.41
CA ASP A 240 -17.02 -16.18 -3.32
C ASP A 240 -17.02 -14.98 -2.36
N TYR A 241 -15.84 -14.38 -2.12
CA TYR A 241 -15.74 -13.22 -1.25
C TYR A 241 -16.36 -11.98 -1.92
N TRP A 242 -15.96 -11.70 -3.15
CA TRP A 242 -16.37 -10.49 -3.86
C TRP A 242 -17.84 -10.50 -4.28
N SER A 243 -18.37 -11.63 -4.76
CA SER A 243 -19.78 -11.74 -5.16
C SER A 243 -20.76 -11.56 -4.00
N ARG A 244 -20.31 -11.81 -2.78
CA ARG A 244 -21.12 -11.61 -1.56
C ARG A 244 -20.98 -10.20 -0.98
N LEU A 245 -19.93 -9.48 -1.36
CA LEU A 245 -19.61 -8.17 -0.82
C LEU A 245 -20.14 -7.03 -1.70
N ILE A 246 -20.00 -7.15 -3.02
CA ILE A 246 -20.38 -6.11 -3.98
C ILE A 246 -21.13 -6.76 -5.14
N ASP A 247 -22.32 -6.25 -5.42
CA ASP A 247 -23.08 -6.58 -6.61
C ASP A 247 -22.97 -5.44 -7.62
N PHE A 248 -22.00 -5.56 -8.53
CA PHE A 248 -21.79 -4.56 -9.58
C PHE A 248 -22.88 -4.60 -10.65
N ASP A 249 -23.55 -5.73 -10.83
CA ASP A 249 -24.64 -5.87 -11.81
C ASP A 249 -25.87 -5.12 -11.31
N PHE A 250 -26.17 -5.20 -10.01
CA PHE A 250 -27.18 -4.35 -9.36
C PHE A 250 -26.88 -2.85 -9.53
N MET A 251 -25.62 -2.41 -9.45
CA MET A 251 -25.27 -1.00 -9.70
C MET A 251 -25.54 -0.56 -11.14
N VAL A 252 -25.42 -1.46 -12.12
CA VAL A 252 -25.80 -1.22 -13.51
C VAL A 252 -27.32 -1.15 -13.65
N GLU A 253 -28.04 -2.10 -13.05
CA GLU A 253 -29.51 -2.16 -13.07
C GLU A 253 -30.14 -0.88 -12.50
N GLU A 254 -29.59 -0.36 -11.41
CA GLU A 254 -30.02 0.90 -10.78
C GLU A 254 -29.52 2.15 -11.51
N GLY A 255 -28.75 2.00 -12.60
CA GLY A 255 -28.24 3.11 -13.40
C GLY A 255 -27.16 3.96 -12.72
N MET A 256 -26.49 3.41 -11.69
CA MET A 256 -25.43 4.10 -10.95
C MET A 256 -24.08 4.05 -11.68
N ILE A 257 -23.87 3.03 -12.51
CA ILE A 257 -22.71 2.86 -13.40
C ILE A 257 -23.15 2.31 -14.76
N SER A 258 -22.32 2.44 -15.79
CA SER A 258 -22.59 1.89 -17.12
C SER A 258 -22.18 0.42 -17.24
N GLN A 259 -22.67 -0.28 -18.27
CA GLN A 259 -22.20 -1.62 -18.61
C GLN A 259 -20.68 -1.67 -18.89
N ALA A 260 -20.12 -0.60 -19.48
CA ALA A 260 -18.68 -0.51 -19.74
C ALA A 260 -17.87 -0.39 -18.43
N ASP A 261 -18.42 0.28 -17.40
CA ASP A 261 -17.78 0.39 -16.08
C ASP A 261 -17.73 -0.97 -15.38
N ARG A 262 -18.78 -1.79 -15.55
CA ARG A 262 -18.83 -3.16 -15.03
C ARG A 262 -17.71 -4.04 -15.59
N GLU A 263 -17.25 -3.77 -16.81
CA GLU A 263 -16.15 -4.48 -17.48
C GLU A 263 -14.76 -4.00 -17.05
N LEU A 264 -14.65 -2.97 -16.20
CA LEU A 264 -13.36 -2.56 -15.61
C LEU A 264 -12.82 -3.61 -14.64
N VAL A 265 -13.71 -4.40 -14.04
CA VAL A 265 -13.38 -5.38 -13.00
C VAL A 265 -13.37 -6.80 -13.56
N THR A 266 -12.26 -7.51 -13.36
CA THR A 266 -12.16 -8.95 -13.64
C THR A 266 -11.96 -9.74 -12.35
N VAL A 267 -12.67 -10.86 -12.20
CA VAL A 267 -12.59 -11.71 -11.01
C VAL A 267 -11.92 -13.04 -11.34
N VAL A 268 -10.89 -13.39 -10.59
CA VAL A 268 -10.06 -14.61 -10.75
C VAL A 268 -9.86 -15.35 -9.43
N GLU A 269 -9.26 -16.54 -9.49
CA GLU A 269 -8.97 -17.36 -8.31
C GLU A 269 -7.47 -17.54 -8.05
N THR A 270 -6.64 -17.52 -9.10
CA THR A 270 -5.24 -17.96 -9.02
C THR A 270 -4.24 -16.92 -9.49
N ALA A 271 -3.02 -17.00 -8.96
CA ALA A 271 -1.87 -16.20 -9.39
C ALA A 271 -1.59 -16.30 -10.90
N GLU A 272 -1.70 -17.48 -11.47
CA GLU A 272 -1.48 -17.75 -12.89
C GLU A 272 -2.53 -17.08 -13.79
N GLU A 273 -3.80 -17.04 -13.37
CA GLU A 273 -4.85 -16.28 -14.08
C GLU A 273 -4.56 -14.78 -14.08
N ILE A 274 -4.10 -14.23 -12.94
CA ILE A 274 -3.71 -12.81 -12.85
C ILE A 274 -2.59 -12.52 -13.85
N LEU A 275 -1.53 -13.33 -13.86
CA LEU A 275 -0.40 -13.14 -14.78
C LEU A 275 -0.86 -13.21 -16.24
N SER A 276 -1.67 -14.22 -16.59
CA SER A 276 -2.18 -14.41 -17.95
C SER A 276 -3.01 -13.21 -18.42
N LEU A 277 -3.85 -12.66 -17.54
CA LEU A 277 -4.64 -11.45 -17.84
C LEU A 277 -3.76 -10.24 -18.11
N LEU A 278 -2.72 -10.03 -17.30
CA LEU A 278 -1.78 -8.93 -17.48
C LEU A 278 -1.02 -9.07 -18.80
N GLU A 279 -0.53 -10.26 -19.13
CA GLU A 279 0.18 -10.53 -20.39
C GLU A 279 -0.73 -10.28 -21.61
N VAL A 280 -1.97 -10.79 -21.58
CA VAL A 280 -2.93 -10.56 -22.67
C VAL A 280 -3.28 -9.08 -22.81
N PHE A 281 -3.54 -8.39 -21.70
CA PHE A 281 -3.86 -6.97 -21.72
C PHE A 281 -2.73 -6.15 -22.33
N TYR A 282 -1.48 -6.38 -21.90
CA TYR A 282 -0.34 -5.59 -22.35
C TYR A 282 0.18 -5.97 -23.73
N ALA A 283 0.04 -7.23 -24.16
CA ALA A 283 0.32 -7.62 -25.55
C ALA A 283 -0.59 -6.88 -26.55
N ASN A 284 -1.85 -6.65 -26.18
CA ASN A 284 -2.81 -5.92 -27.01
C ASN A 284 -2.68 -4.39 -26.91
N CYS A 285 -1.92 -3.88 -25.95
CA CYS A 285 -1.74 -2.45 -25.68
C CYS A 285 -0.41 -1.88 -26.20
N ALA A 286 0.33 -2.59 -27.06
CA ALA A 286 1.69 -2.24 -27.50
C ALA A 286 1.89 -0.80 -28.02
N ASP A 287 0.81 -0.06 -28.32
CA ASP A 287 0.81 1.34 -28.76
C ASP A 287 0.34 2.39 -27.73
N ARG A 288 0.11 2.05 -26.44
CA ARG A 288 -0.40 3.03 -25.45
C ARG A 288 0.66 3.61 -24.50
N PRO A 289 0.73 4.95 -24.36
CA PRO A 289 1.71 5.64 -23.51
C PRO A 289 1.53 5.35 -22.00
N PHE A 290 2.50 5.79 -21.19
CA PHE A 290 2.56 5.57 -19.74
C PHE A 290 1.47 6.37 -19.00
N PRO A 291 0.83 5.81 -17.94
CA PRO A 291 -0.08 6.54 -17.07
C PRO A 291 0.64 7.74 -16.47
N GLY A 292 0.04 8.93 -16.55
CA GLY A 292 0.60 10.17 -16.01
C GLY A 292 1.35 11.04 -17.02
N GLU A 293 1.48 10.62 -18.27
CA GLU A 293 1.79 11.56 -19.36
C GLU A 293 0.54 12.39 -19.65
N PRO A 294 0.64 13.74 -19.69
CA PRO A 294 -0.50 14.56 -20.07
C PRO A 294 -0.93 14.20 -21.50
N VAL A 295 -2.24 13.99 -21.68
CA VAL A 295 -2.89 13.98 -23.01
C VAL A 295 -2.78 15.38 -23.61
#